data_AF-A0A512JG30-F1
#
_entry.id   AF-A0A512JG30-F1
#
_cell.length_a   1.000
_cell.length_b   1.000
_cell.length_c   1.000
_cell.angle_alpha   90.00
_cell.angle_beta   90.00
_cell.angle_gamma   90.00
#
_symmetry.space_group_name_H-M   'P 1'
#
loop_
_entity.id
_entity.type
_entity.pdbx_description
1 polymer ?
#
loop_
_entity_poly.entity_id
_entity_poly.type
_entity_poly.pdbx_seq_one_letter_code
_entity_poly.pdbx_strand_id
1 'polypeptide(L)'
;MARPDSDPGNPRRLGFAHQQGGRGMSTEMTVKTACAVSRVREAQLRLARAERVAKAAVDACNEWHEGEFTSALVFVPMPGMQAAVDLVQVDRVALNAVYDQVRVTSDLPEGIMMHVLNRRFQVMSVKEWCEQARALGGPKIGHHWLRSYVSDRLYRSNGKDIDERVRRAAMLMDGQV
;
A
#
# COMPACT_ATOMS: atom_id res chain seq x y z
N MET A 1 -64.00 23.81 -48.81
CA MET A 1 -63.03 24.54 -47.96
C MET A 1 -62.18 23.51 -47.20
N ALA A 2 -60.95 23.87 -46.84
CA ALA A 2 -60.07 23.20 -45.86
C ALA A 2 -59.58 21.74 -46.11
N ARG A 3 -58.27 21.60 -46.35
CA ARG A 3 -57.36 20.78 -45.50
C ARG A 3 -57.19 21.51 -44.14
N PRO A 4 -56.73 20.92 -43.02
CA PRO A 4 -55.74 19.83 -42.92
C PRO A 4 -56.10 18.82 -41.77
N ASP A 5 -55.23 18.08 -41.06
CA ASP A 5 -53.75 17.96 -41.01
C ASP A 5 -53.28 16.59 -40.47
N SER A 6 -51.96 16.40 -40.34
CA SER A 6 -51.29 15.33 -39.58
C SER A 6 -50.47 15.93 -38.42
N ASP A 7 -50.65 15.49 -37.16
CA ASP A 7 -49.58 15.53 -36.12
C ASP A 7 -49.92 14.67 -34.85
N PRO A 8 -49.04 14.47 -33.82
CA PRO A 8 -48.64 13.12 -33.43
C PRO A 8 -48.90 12.72 -31.95
N GLY A 9 -49.00 11.41 -31.69
CA GLY A 9 -49.66 10.87 -30.48
C GLY A 9 -48.89 9.91 -29.56
N ASN A 10 -47.56 9.80 -29.65
CA ASN A 10 -46.64 9.17 -28.67
C ASN A 10 -46.72 7.62 -28.45
N PRO A 11 -45.60 6.89 -28.22
CA PRO A 11 -45.56 5.42 -28.33
C PRO A 11 -45.59 4.68 -26.98
N ARG A 12 -46.14 3.46 -26.95
CA ARG A 12 -45.92 2.49 -25.84
C ARG A 12 -45.89 1.02 -26.30
N ARG A 13 -44.68 0.51 -26.58
CA ARG A 13 -44.12 -0.78 -26.11
C ARG A 13 -42.86 -1.14 -26.91
N LEU A 14 -41.74 -0.52 -26.56
CA LEU A 14 -40.44 -1.14 -26.80
C LEU A 14 -40.35 -2.38 -25.91
N GLY A 15 -40.10 -3.55 -26.51
CA GLY A 15 -39.80 -4.76 -25.75
C GLY A 15 -38.51 -4.58 -24.95
N PHE A 16 -38.48 -5.08 -23.73
CA PHE A 16 -37.33 -4.94 -22.84
C PHE A 16 -36.11 -5.67 -23.42
N ALA A 17 -35.12 -4.92 -23.90
CA ALA A 17 -33.76 -5.41 -24.03
C ALA A 17 -33.21 -5.63 -22.61
N HIS A 18 -33.22 -6.88 -22.14
CA HIS A 18 -32.68 -7.21 -20.82
C HIS A 18 -31.15 -7.14 -20.88
N GLN A 19 -30.59 -6.05 -20.32
CA GLN A 19 -29.14 -5.87 -20.22
C GLN A 19 -28.50 -7.02 -19.44
N GLN A 20 -27.68 -7.84 -20.10
CA GLN A 20 -26.62 -8.57 -19.43
C GLN A 20 -25.40 -7.64 -19.34
N GLY A 21 -25.13 -7.11 -18.16
CA GLY A 21 -23.93 -6.31 -17.90
C GLY A 21 -23.87 -5.86 -16.44
N GLY A 22 -22.79 -6.23 -15.72
CA GLY A 22 -22.53 -5.65 -14.38
C GLY A 22 -22.09 -6.58 -13.25
N ARG A 23 -21.91 -7.90 -13.44
CA ARG A 23 -21.47 -8.83 -12.36
C ARG A 23 -20.05 -9.41 -12.46
N GLY A 24 -19.30 -9.15 -13.54
CA GLY A 24 -17.95 -9.69 -13.70
C GLY A 24 -16.86 -8.94 -12.92
N MET A 25 -16.86 -7.61 -12.95
CA MET A 25 -15.76 -6.80 -12.41
C MET A 25 -15.67 -6.81 -10.87
N SER A 26 -16.80 -6.90 -10.17
CA SER A 26 -16.83 -6.77 -8.70
C SER A 26 -16.17 -7.94 -7.97
N THR A 27 -16.26 -9.17 -8.51
CA THR A 27 -15.68 -10.36 -7.86
C THR A 27 -14.21 -10.52 -8.19
N GLU A 28 -13.82 -10.29 -9.45
CA GLU A 28 -12.43 -10.42 -9.88
C GLU A 28 -11.51 -9.40 -9.18
N MET A 29 -11.98 -8.15 -9.01
CA MET A 29 -11.23 -7.11 -8.32
C MET A 29 -10.99 -7.47 -6.84
N THR A 30 -12.02 -7.93 -6.11
CA THR A 30 -11.89 -8.37 -4.72
C THR A 30 -10.97 -9.59 -4.57
N VAL A 31 -10.97 -10.52 -5.53
CA VAL A 31 -10.01 -11.65 -5.53
C VAL A 31 -8.57 -11.17 -5.73
N LYS A 32 -8.34 -10.20 -6.62
CA LYS A 32 -7.01 -9.58 -6.82
C LYS A 32 -6.55 -8.85 -5.55
N THR A 33 -7.41 -8.07 -4.90
CA THR A 33 -7.09 -7.42 -3.61
C THR A 33 -6.77 -8.46 -2.53
N ALA A 34 -7.59 -9.50 -2.38
CA ALA A 34 -7.37 -10.57 -1.39
C ALA A 34 -6.03 -11.30 -1.60
N CYS A 35 -5.66 -11.57 -2.85
CA CYS A 35 -4.36 -12.13 -3.21
C CYS A 35 -3.21 -11.18 -2.85
N ALA A 36 -3.32 -9.88 -3.19
CA ALA A 36 -2.34 -8.87 -2.84
C ALA A 36 -2.14 -8.73 -1.32
N VAL A 37 -3.23 -8.69 -0.55
CA VAL A 37 -3.22 -8.67 0.92
C VAL A 37 -2.55 -9.91 1.49
N SER A 38 -2.80 -11.08 0.91
CA SER A 38 -2.18 -12.34 1.35
C SER A 38 -0.67 -12.34 1.11
N ARG A 39 -0.22 -11.91 -0.08
CA ARG A 39 1.21 -11.76 -0.41
C ARG A 39 1.92 -10.77 0.51
N VAL A 40 1.29 -9.64 0.84
CA VAL A 40 1.84 -8.66 1.80
C VAL A 40 1.99 -9.28 3.18
N ARG A 41 0.94 -9.93 3.70
CA ARG A 41 0.97 -10.58 5.03
C ARG A 41 2.04 -11.67 5.11
N GLU A 42 2.18 -12.47 4.06
CA GLU A 42 3.21 -13.52 4.00
C GLU A 42 4.64 -12.91 4.03
N ALA A 43 4.90 -11.87 3.24
CA ALA A 43 6.18 -11.17 3.23
C ALA A 43 6.47 -10.46 4.57
N GLN A 44 5.46 -9.86 5.20
CA GLN A 44 5.57 -9.30 6.56
C GLN A 44 5.91 -10.39 7.60
N LEU A 45 5.30 -11.57 7.52
CA LEU A 45 5.59 -12.70 8.41
C LEU A 45 7.01 -13.26 8.21
N ARG A 46 7.51 -13.30 6.96
CA ARG A 46 8.90 -13.67 6.66
C ARG A 46 9.88 -12.67 7.29
N LEU A 47 9.71 -11.37 7.03
CA LEU A 47 10.53 -10.31 7.62
C LEU A 47 10.50 -10.37 9.17
N ALA A 48 9.32 -10.48 9.79
CA ALA A 48 9.18 -10.59 11.25
C ALA A 48 9.77 -11.90 11.83
N ARG A 49 10.04 -12.91 11.01
CA ARG A 49 10.81 -14.10 11.40
C ARG A 49 12.31 -13.82 11.28
N ALA A 50 12.76 -13.24 10.18
CA ALA A 50 14.15 -12.83 9.99
C ALA A 50 14.62 -11.87 11.10
N GLU A 51 13.82 -10.86 11.44
CA GLU A 51 14.12 -9.87 12.50
C GLU A 51 14.27 -10.54 13.89
N ARG A 52 13.48 -11.58 14.18
CA ARG A 52 13.64 -12.38 15.41
C ARG A 52 14.92 -13.23 15.41
N VAL A 53 15.30 -13.80 14.26
CA VAL A 53 16.56 -14.56 14.11
C VAL A 53 17.76 -13.63 14.25
N ALA A 54 17.75 -12.46 13.60
CA ALA A 54 18.79 -11.46 13.72
C ALA A 54 18.93 -10.94 15.17
N LYS A 55 17.80 -10.65 15.84
CA LYS A 55 17.83 -10.27 17.26
C LYS A 55 18.46 -11.38 18.12
N ALA A 56 18.02 -12.63 17.99
CA ALA A 56 18.57 -13.74 18.76
C ALA A 56 20.08 -13.96 18.50
N ALA A 57 20.54 -13.76 17.26
CA ALA A 57 21.96 -13.84 16.92
C ALA A 57 22.77 -12.70 17.56
N VAL A 58 22.26 -11.47 17.55
CA VAL A 58 22.89 -10.31 18.21
C VAL A 58 22.92 -10.49 19.73
N ASP A 59 21.81 -10.90 20.34
CA ASP A 59 21.72 -11.14 21.78
C ASP A 59 22.74 -12.21 22.22
N ALA A 60 22.85 -13.32 21.49
CA ALA A 60 23.84 -14.37 21.75
C ALA A 60 25.30 -13.92 21.56
N CYS A 61 25.56 -12.98 20.64
CA CYS A 61 26.89 -12.37 20.52
C CYS A 61 27.21 -11.51 21.75
N ASN A 62 26.24 -10.74 22.25
CA ASN A 62 26.42 -9.88 23.42
C ASN A 62 26.65 -10.72 24.69
N GLU A 63 25.85 -11.77 24.91
CA GLU A 63 26.00 -12.69 26.06
C GLU A 63 27.39 -13.35 26.10
N TRP A 64 27.92 -13.78 24.94
CA TRP A 64 29.27 -14.35 24.84
C TRP A 64 30.36 -13.34 25.22
N HIS A 65 30.13 -12.06 24.89
CA HIS A 65 31.04 -10.95 25.15
C HIS A 65 30.99 -10.41 26.59
N GLU A 66 29.89 -10.60 27.33
CA GLU A 66 29.81 -10.19 28.75
C GLU A 66 30.74 -11.02 29.67
N GLY A 67 31.19 -12.20 29.22
CA GLY A 67 32.13 -13.05 29.97
C GLY A 67 33.62 -12.75 29.78
N GLU A 68 34.03 -12.01 28.74
CA GLU A 68 35.42 -11.95 28.29
C GLU A 68 35.93 -10.53 27.92
N PHE A 69 35.77 -9.49 28.75
CA PHE A 69 36.42 -8.20 28.47
C PHE A 69 37.16 -7.49 29.61
N THR A 70 38.49 -7.60 29.56
CA THR A 70 39.39 -6.48 29.83
C THR A 70 39.55 -5.61 28.57
N SER A 71 39.01 -4.39 28.61
CA SER A 71 39.35 -3.21 27.78
C SER A 71 39.68 -3.40 26.28
N ALA A 72 38.84 -2.79 25.43
CA ALA A 72 39.14 -2.35 24.06
C ALA A 72 39.48 -3.44 23.02
N LEU A 73 38.45 -4.21 22.63
CA LEU A 73 38.44 -4.95 21.36
C LEU A 73 37.38 -4.39 20.42
N VAL A 74 37.73 -4.33 19.14
CA VAL A 74 36.84 -3.92 18.05
C VAL A 74 35.74 -4.98 17.92
N PHE A 75 34.47 -4.55 17.90
CA PHE A 75 33.35 -5.44 17.62
C PHE A 75 33.47 -5.98 16.18
N VAL A 76 33.94 -7.22 16.06
CA VAL A 76 33.98 -7.94 14.77
C VAL A 76 32.67 -8.72 14.65
N PRO A 77 31.78 -8.38 13.71
CA PRO A 77 30.51 -9.09 13.56
C PRO A 77 30.77 -10.56 13.22
N MET A 78 30.32 -11.48 14.08
CA MET A 78 30.46 -12.91 13.81
C MET A 78 29.72 -13.29 12.51
N PRO A 79 30.26 -14.20 11.67
CA PRO A 79 29.65 -14.53 10.38
C PRO A 79 28.17 -14.96 10.46
N GLY A 80 27.78 -15.67 11.51
CA GLY A 80 26.38 -16.05 11.75
C GLY A 80 25.46 -14.86 12.06
N MET A 81 25.96 -13.83 12.73
CA MET A 81 25.22 -12.60 12.99
C MET A 81 25.09 -11.75 11.72
N GLN A 82 26.16 -11.62 10.94
CA GLN A 82 26.12 -10.90 9.65
C GLN A 82 25.11 -11.58 8.70
N ALA A 83 25.16 -12.91 8.56
CA ALA A 83 24.21 -13.65 7.74
C ALA A 83 22.74 -13.47 8.19
N ALA A 84 22.49 -13.32 9.50
CA ALA A 84 21.15 -13.05 10.03
C ALA A 84 20.68 -11.62 9.72
N VAL A 85 21.58 -10.63 9.77
CA VAL A 85 21.30 -9.24 9.36
C VAL A 85 21.05 -9.14 7.84
N ASP A 86 21.85 -9.84 7.03
CA ASP A 86 21.70 -9.90 5.58
C ASP A 86 20.34 -10.51 5.19
N LEU A 87 19.89 -11.55 5.90
CA LEU A 87 18.55 -12.14 5.72
C LEU A 87 17.41 -11.13 5.95
N VAL A 88 17.51 -10.31 7.00
CA VAL A 88 16.54 -9.23 7.26
C VAL A 88 16.52 -8.22 6.11
N GLN A 89 17.69 -7.86 5.58
CA GLN A 89 17.78 -6.93 4.46
C GLN A 89 17.17 -7.52 3.17
N VAL A 90 17.40 -8.81 2.89
CA VAL A 90 16.79 -9.52 1.75
C VAL A 90 15.27 -9.56 1.87
N ASP A 91 14.73 -9.99 3.02
CA ASP A 91 13.27 -10.03 3.23
C ASP A 91 12.62 -8.64 3.20
N ARG A 92 13.33 -7.60 3.66
CA ARG A 92 12.85 -6.20 3.60
C ARG A 92 12.82 -5.67 2.17
N VAL A 93 13.82 -6.00 1.33
CA VAL A 93 13.80 -5.70 -0.11
C VAL A 93 12.65 -6.46 -0.80
N ALA A 94 12.45 -7.74 -0.49
CA ALA A 94 11.36 -8.53 -1.04
C ALA A 94 9.97 -7.96 -0.67
N LEU A 95 9.77 -7.54 0.58
CA LEU A 95 8.55 -6.89 1.04
C LEU A 95 8.30 -5.55 0.32
N ASN A 96 9.34 -4.73 0.13
CA ASN A 96 9.24 -3.49 -0.64
C ASN A 96 8.84 -3.74 -2.10
N ALA A 97 9.41 -4.77 -2.75
CA ALA A 97 9.04 -5.17 -4.10
C ALA A 97 7.58 -5.68 -4.19
N VAL A 98 7.02 -6.25 -3.11
CA VAL A 98 5.57 -6.55 -3.04
C VAL A 98 4.76 -5.25 -2.95
N TYR A 99 5.12 -4.30 -2.07
CA TYR A 99 4.42 -3.00 -1.99
C TYR A 99 4.48 -2.19 -3.30
N ASP A 100 5.57 -2.31 -4.06
CA ASP A 100 5.70 -1.68 -5.39
C ASP A 100 4.70 -2.25 -6.41
N GLN A 101 4.24 -3.49 -6.23
CA GLN A 101 3.25 -4.16 -7.09
C GLN A 101 1.80 -4.03 -6.59
N VAL A 102 1.57 -3.65 -5.33
CA VAL A 102 0.22 -3.48 -4.78
C VAL A 102 -0.39 -2.18 -5.32
N ARG A 103 -1.59 -2.29 -5.90
CA ARG A 103 -2.43 -1.14 -6.27
C ARG A 103 -3.35 -0.76 -5.11
N VAL A 104 -3.54 0.53 -4.89
CA VAL A 104 -4.48 1.07 -3.91
C VAL A 104 -5.91 1.01 -4.45
N THR A 105 -6.74 0.21 -3.78
CA THR A 105 -8.17 0.04 -4.06
C THR A 105 -9.02 0.44 -2.84
N SER A 106 -10.33 0.55 -3.01
CA SER A 106 -11.26 0.88 -1.91
C SER A 106 -11.31 -0.20 -0.82
N ASP A 107 -11.17 -1.46 -1.21
CA ASP A 107 -11.17 -2.65 -0.35
C ASP A 107 -9.79 -2.99 0.25
N LEU A 108 -8.72 -2.25 -0.11
CA LEU A 108 -7.40 -2.49 0.45
C LEU A 108 -7.37 -2.14 1.95
N PRO A 109 -6.92 -3.05 2.84
CA PRO A 109 -6.80 -2.79 4.27
C PRO A 109 -5.87 -1.61 4.56
N GLU A 110 -6.28 -0.76 5.50
CA GLU A 110 -5.65 0.54 5.71
C GLU A 110 -4.18 0.47 6.10
N GLY A 111 -3.79 -0.44 7.01
CA GLY A 111 -2.39 -0.62 7.38
C GLY A 111 -1.51 -0.93 6.16
N ILE A 112 -2.03 -1.70 5.21
CA ILE A 112 -1.32 -2.01 3.96
C ILE A 112 -1.27 -0.76 3.05
N MET A 113 -2.37 -0.01 2.93
CA MET A 113 -2.40 1.24 2.17
C MET A 113 -1.37 2.26 2.71
N MET A 114 -1.21 2.38 4.03
CA MET A 114 -0.21 3.25 4.64
C MET A 114 1.23 2.84 4.31
N HIS A 115 1.53 1.53 4.32
CA HIS A 115 2.84 1.03 3.92
C HIS A 115 3.11 1.25 2.42
N VAL A 116 2.11 1.04 1.55
CA VAL A 116 2.21 1.33 0.12
C VAL A 116 2.48 2.82 -0.12
N LEU A 117 1.73 3.72 0.53
CA LEU A 117 1.95 5.17 0.43
C LEU A 117 3.35 5.58 0.88
N ASN A 118 3.81 5.09 2.03
CA ASN A 118 5.16 5.36 2.52
C ASN A 118 6.23 4.80 1.57
N ARG A 119 5.99 3.64 0.95
CA ARG A 119 6.88 3.10 -0.08
C ARG A 119 6.93 4.00 -1.32
N ARG A 120 5.79 4.49 -1.83
CA ARG A 120 5.76 5.47 -2.93
C ARG A 120 6.56 6.74 -2.55
N PHE A 121 6.49 7.19 -1.29
CA PHE A 121 7.23 8.36 -0.79
C PHE A 121 8.75 8.16 -0.60
N GLN A 122 9.25 6.92 -0.70
CA GLN A 122 10.68 6.63 -0.79
C GLN A 122 11.19 6.69 -2.24
N VAL A 123 10.32 6.50 -3.22
CA VAL A 123 10.64 6.49 -4.66
C VAL A 123 10.41 7.88 -5.30
N MET A 124 9.43 8.62 -4.80
CA MET A 124 9.02 9.95 -5.27
C MET A 124 8.84 10.88 -4.07
N SER A 125 9.17 12.17 -4.18
CA SER A 125 8.94 13.08 -3.05
C SER A 125 7.45 13.30 -2.81
N VAL A 126 7.08 13.52 -1.54
CA VAL A 126 5.69 13.84 -1.13
C VAL A 126 5.16 15.09 -1.85
N LYS A 127 6.05 16.01 -2.26
CA LYS A 127 5.68 17.20 -3.03
C LYS A 127 5.26 16.82 -4.46
N GLU A 128 6.11 16.11 -5.19
CA GLU A 128 5.83 15.64 -6.56
C GLU A 128 4.58 14.76 -6.58
N TRP A 129 4.42 13.87 -5.61
CA TRP A 129 3.23 13.02 -5.50
C TRP A 129 1.94 13.84 -5.32
N CYS A 130 1.95 14.86 -4.45
CA CYS A 130 0.83 15.78 -4.29
C CYS A 130 0.55 16.65 -5.53
N GLU A 131 1.57 16.94 -6.34
CA GLU A 131 1.44 17.70 -7.59
C GLU A 131 0.87 16.82 -8.71
N GLN A 132 1.34 15.59 -8.85
CA GLN A 132 0.77 14.59 -9.78
C GLN A 132 -0.67 14.24 -9.42
N ALA A 133 -0.96 13.93 -8.15
CA ALA A 133 -2.33 13.63 -7.71
C ALA A 133 -3.30 14.79 -8.00
N ARG A 134 -2.83 16.05 -7.91
CA ARG A 134 -3.64 17.23 -8.29
C ARG A 134 -3.81 17.37 -9.80
N ALA A 135 -2.78 17.07 -10.60
CA ALA A 135 -2.88 17.09 -12.05
C ALA A 135 -3.92 16.08 -12.58
N LEU A 136 -4.11 14.95 -11.86
CA LEU A 136 -5.15 13.95 -12.10
C LEU A 136 -6.54 14.34 -11.57
N GLY A 137 -6.76 15.61 -11.17
CA GLY A 137 -8.03 16.07 -10.59
C GLY A 137 -8.25 15.69 -9.12
N GLY A 138 -7.24 15.16 -8.45
CA GLY A 138 -7.28 14.79 -7.04
C GLY A 138 -7.29 15.98 -6.06
N PRO A 139 -7.58 15.71 -4.78
CA PRO A 139 -7.75 16.75 -3.77
C PRO A 139 -6.46 17.55 -3.50
N LYS A 140 -6.61 18.83 -3.16
CA LYS A 140 -5.50 19.72 -2.81
C LYS A 140 -4.96 19.39 -1.41
N ILE A 141 -3.99 18.48 -1.34
CA ILE A 141 -3.30 18.08 -0.10
C ILE A 141 -2.00 18.89 0.06
N GLY A 142 -1.70 19.33 1.29
CA GLY A 142 -0.42 19.96 1.63
C GLY A 142 0.66 18.92 1.90
N HIS A 143 1.80 19.00 1.20
CA HIS A 143 2.85 17.96 1.27
C HIS A 143 3.52 17.85 2.66
N HIS A 144 3.71 18.96 3.39
CA HIS A 144 4.19 18.92 4.77
C HIS A 144 3.21 18.19 5.70
N TRP A 145 1.91 18.50 5.61
CA TRP A 145 0.87 17.82 6.36
C TRP A 145 0.82 16.32 6.02
N LEU A 146 0.90 15.96 4.74
CA LEU A 146 0.86 14.55 4.32
C LEU A 146 2.06 13.76 4.82
N ARG A 147 3.26 14.34 4.82
CA ARG A 147 4.47 13.72 5.39
C ARG A 147 4.32 13.47 6.88
N SER A 148 3.87 14.46 7.65
CA SER A 148 3.62 14.29 9.09
C SER A 148 2.52 13.25 9.35
N TYR A 149 1.40 13.34 8.63
CA TYR A 149 0.27 12.41 8.71
C TYR A 149 0.70 10.95 8.49
N VAL A 150 1.46 10.66 7.43
CA VAL A 150 1.91 9.29 7.15
C VAL A 150 2.90 8.79 8.21
N SER A 151 3.80 9.66 8.69
CA SER A 151 4.72 9.32 9.79
C SER A 151 3.96 9.01 11.09
N ASP A 152 3.05 9.90 11.50
CA ASP A 152 2.23 9.72 12.71
C ASP A 152 1.38 8.45 12.64
N ARG A 153 0.79 8.14 11.49
CA ARG A 153 -0.01 6.93 11.30
C ARG A 153 0.81 5.63 11.34
N LEU A 154 2.03 5.63 10.82
CA LEU A 154 2.90 4.46 10.83
C LEU A 154 3.56 4.21 12.19
N TYR A 155 3.97 5.26 12.90
CA TYR A 155 4.81 5.12 14.10
C TYR A 155 4.07 5.37 15.43
N ARG A 156 2.89 6.01 15.42
CA ARG A 156 2.13 6.34 16.65
C ARG A 156 0.79 5.62 16.76
N SER A 157 0.41 4.78 15.79
CA SER A 157 -0.83 3.98 15.78
C SER A 157 -2.13 4.78 16.03
N ASN A 158 -2.12 6.09 15.78
CA ASN A 158 -3.23 6.97 16.12
C ASN A 158 -4.33 6.96 15.05
N GLY A 159 -5.41 6.24 15.34
CA GLY A 159 -6.64 6.20 14.53
C GLY A 159 -6.68 5.03 13.56
N LYS A 160 -7.88 4.46 13.39
CA LYS A 160 -8.14 3.27 12.55
C LYS A 160 -8.39 3.56 11.07
N ASP A 161 -8.77 4.81 10.75
CA ASP A 161 -9.33 5.19 9.44
C ASP A 161 -8.46 6.24 8.71
N ILE A 162 -8.23 6.06 7.41
CA ILE A 162 -7.39 6.92 6.55
C ILE A 162 -8.20 8.15 6.12
N ASP A 163 -7.54 9.31 6.06
CA ASP A 163 -8.16 10.52 5.55
C ASP A 163 -8.63 10.31 4.10
N GLU A 164 -9.94 10.50 3.87
CA GLU A 164 -10.60 10.22 2.59
C GLU A 164 -10.04 11.04 1.41
N ARG A 165 -9.30 12.14 1.67
CA ARG A 165 -8.56 12.86 0.62
C ARG A 165 -7.32 12.06 0.20
N VAL A 166 -6.59 11.50 1.17
CA VAL A 166 -5.40 10.67 0.93
C VAL A 166 -5.80 9.38 0.21
N ARG A 167 -6.88 8.71 0.65
CA ARG A 167 -7.42 7.51 -0.01
C ARG A 167 -7.78 7.77 -1.48
N ARG A 168 -8.56 8.82 -1.77
CA ARG A 168 -8.93 9.17 -3.16
C ARG A 168 -7.74 9.57 -4.01
N ALA A 169 -6.80 10.36 -3.48
CA ALA A 169 -5.57 10.71 -4.20
C ALA A 169 -4.75 9.45 -4.55
N ALA A 170 -4.63 8.50 -3.61
CA ALA A 170 -3.90 7.25 -3.83
C ALA A 170 -4.55 6.35 -4.89
N MET A 171 -5.88 6.20 -4.85
CA MET A 171 -6.64 5.45 -5.86
C MET A 171 -6.56 6.09 -7.25
N LEU A 172 -6.54 7.43 -7.35
CA LEU A 172 -6.34 8.14 -8.63
C LEU A 172 -4.95 7.91 -9.21
N MET A 173 -3.90 7.95 -8.37
CA MET A 173 -2.51 7.73 -8.78
C MET A 173 -2.27 6.31 -9.30
N ASP A 174 -2.71 5.28 -8.56
CA ASP A 174 -2.54 3.88 -8.97
C ASP A 174 -3.54 3.44 -10.08
N GLY A 175 -4.55 4.27 -10.38
CA GLY A 175 -5.51 4.07 -11.48
C GLY A 175 -5.01 4.47 -12.88
N GLN A 176 -3.83 5.11 -12.97
CA GLN A 176 -3.18 5.48 -14.25
C GLN A 176 -2.24 4.40 -14.82
N VAL A 177 -1.99 3.33 -14.06
CA VAL A 177 -1.00 2.26 -14.35
C VAL A 177 -1.70 0.97 -14.78
#